data_AF-A0A9D2DLM5-F1
#
_entry.id   AF-A0A9D2DLM5-F1
#
_cell.length_a   1.000
_cell.length_b   1.000
_cell.length_c   1.000
_cell.angle_alpha   90.00
_cell.angle_beta   90.00
_cell.angle_gamma   90.00
#
_symmetry.space_group_name_H-M   'P 1'
#
loop_
_entity.id
_entity.type
_entity.pdbx_description
1 polymer ?
#
loop_
_entity_poly.entity_id
_entity_poly.type
_entity_poly.pdbx_seq_one_letter_code
_entity_poly.pdbx_strand_id
1 'polypeptide(L)'
;MNSAISEDTVIEVGKSIPIKAFREFFEEATGKTMPGSEFNSWLNLQAGKPLKEAMKDYGSAAERKNMEELLSEDRFSILSEGDKAFILDFDEKIQKFGYDFGGGIGEGHCWGKYMIIYSKTGVKSKKVIARIYIREDGIILRLFLNGINKHAAYIENAPKHIKDVFVGTHGDCSCNPKQENCRARKTYVMEGKQFEKCGGVVFEFWNPSVEKCQDYIHLLEEFYPVKKPKRA
;
A
#
# COMPACT_ATOMS: atom_id res chain seq x y z
N MET A 1 34.36 7.74 6.00
CA MET A 1 34.67 8.52 4.78
C MET A 1 35.23 7.58 3.72
N ASN A 2 34.38 7.04 2.86
CA ASN A 2 34.81 6.30 1.67
C ASN A 2 33.75 6.48 0.57
N SER A 3 33.44 7.74 0.26
CA SER A 3 32.45 8.10 -0.76
C SER A 3 33.16 8.95 -1.80
N ALA A 4 33.21 8.46 -3.04
CA ALA A 4 33.91 9.05 -4.17
C ALA A 4 33.25 10.33 -4.72
N ILE A 5 32.41 11.00 -3.92
CA ILE A 5 31.60 12.15 -4.30
C ILE A 5 31.64 13.22 -3.20
N SER A 6 31.61 14.49 -3.61
CA SER A 6 31.59 15.69 -2.77
C SER A 6 30.30 16.51 -2.99
N GLU A 7 30.04 17.48 -2.13
CA GLU A 7 28.90 18.42 -2.24
C GLU A 7 28.78 19.12 -3.60
N ASP A 8 29.90 19.33 -4.30
CA ASP A 8 29.95 19.96 -5.64
C ASP A 8 29.78 18.96 -6.79
N THR A 9 29.64 17.67 -6.50
CA THR A 9 29.42 16.64 -7.53
C THR A 9 28.09 16.90 -8.24
N VAL A 10 28.12 16.92 -9.57
CA VAL A 10 26.91 17.10 -10.38
C VAL A 10 26.21 15.75 -10.58
N ILE A 11 24.89 15.73 -10.42
CA ILE A 11 24.07 14.53 -10.60
C ILE A 11 23.97 14.21 -12.10
N GLU A 12 24.70 13.20 -12.54
CA GLU A 12 24.62 12.65 -13.90
C GLU A 12 24.04 11.23 -13.87
N VAL A 13 22.77 11.10 -14.26
CA VAL A 13 22.07 9.81 -14.33
C VAL A 13 22.66 8.96 -15.46
N GLY A 14 23.21 7.79 -15.14
CA GLY A 14 23.67 6.81 -16.13
C GLY A 14 25.19 6.74 -16.40
N LYS A 15 26.02 7.43 -15.61
CA LYS A 15 27.51 7.31 -15.67
C LYS A 15 28.10 6.70 -14.39
N SER A 16 29.45 6.61 -14.37
CA SER A 16 30.38 5.90 -13.46
C SER A 16 30.13 5.90 -11.94
N ILE A 17 29.26 6.76 -11.41
CA ILE A 17 28.96 6.81 -9.97
C ILE A 17 27.73 5.93 -9.69
N PRO A 18 27.85 4.89 -8.84
CA PRO A 18 26.71 4.06 -8.47
C PRO A 18 25.62 4.89 -7.79
N ILE A 19 24.34 4.64 -8.14
CA ILE A 19 23.17 5.24 -7.47
C ILE A 19 23.25 5.10 -5.94
N LYS A 20 23.80 3.98 -5.46
CA LYS A 20 24.02 3.73 -4.03
C LYS A 20 24.90 4.81 -3.37
N ALA A 21 25.93 5.32 -4.05
CA ALA A 21 26.81 6.34 -3.51
C ALA A 21 26.06 7.66 -3.30
N PHE A 22 25.27 8.10 -4.29
CA PHE A 22 24.41 9.28 -4.14
C PHE A 22 23.44 9.11 -2.97
N ARG A 23 22.83 7.94 -2.84
CA ARG A 23 21.90 7.64 -1.77
C ARG A 23 22.55 7.74 -0.39
N GLU A 24 23.70 7.11 -0.21
CA GLU A 24 24.47 7.15 1.04
C GLU A 24 24.85 8.59 1.42
N PHE A 25 25.27 9.39 0.44
CA PHE A 25 25.56 10.81 0.67
C PHE A 25 24.35 11.58 1.23
N PHE A 26 23.17 11.45 0.59
CA PHE A 26 21.98 12.17 1.05
C PHE A 26 21.47 11.66 2.40
N GLU A 27 21.52 10.34 2.64
CA GLU A 27 21.12 9.74 3.92
C GLU A 27 22.06 10.18 5.06
N GLU A 28 23.38 10.22 4.82
CA GLU A 28 24.38 10.69 5.80
C GLU A 28 24.23 12.20 6.07
N ALA A 29 24.03 13.00 5.02
CA ALA A 29 23.99 14.45 5.14
C ALA A 29 22.68 14.99 5.75
N THR A 30 21.56 14.28 5.58
CA THR A 30 20.24 14.74 6.05
C THR A 30 19.66 13.93 7.21
N GLY A 31 20.20 12.74 7.48
CA GLY A 31 19.64 11.78 8.44
C GLY A 31 18.27 11.21 8.02
N LYS A 32 17.74 11.58 6.85
CA LYS A 32 16.47 11.08 6.31
C LYS A 32 16.71 9.95 5.33
N THR A 33 15.73 9.07 5.17
CA THR A 33 15.82 7.94 4.24
C THR A 33 14.63 7.92 3.28
N MET A 34 14.89 7.56 2.03
CA MET A 34 13.87 7.44 0.99
C MET A 34 13.90 6.03 0.39
N PRO A 35 12.75 5.38 0.09
CA PRO A 35 12.73 4.09 -0.58
C PRO A 35 13.45 4.11 -1.92
N GLY A 36 14.09 3.00 -2.30
CA GLY A 36 14.94 2.97 -3.51
C GLY A 36 14.22 3.34 -4.81
N SER A 37 12.95 2.96 -4.95
CA SER A 37 12.13 3.34 -6.12
C SER A 37 11.85 4.84 -6.16
N GLU A 38 11.48 5.43 -5.02
CA GLU A 38 11.24 6.88 -4.88
C GLU A 38 12.54 7.66 -5.06
N PHE A 39 13.65 7.16 -4.50
CA PHE A 39 14.96 7.76 -4.63
C PHE A 39 15.43 7.83 -6.08
N ASN A 40 15.26 6.76 -6.85
CA ASN A 40 15.66 6.75 -8.25
C ASN A 40 14.84 7.77 -9.07
N SER A 41 13.52 7.80 -8.87
CA SER A 41 12.66 8.78 -9.54
C SER A 41 13.02 10.21 -9.14
N TRP A 42 13.24 10.47 -7.86
CA TRP A 42 13.66 11.77 -7.35
C TRP A 42 15.03 12.19 -7.89
N LEU A 43 16.03 11.30 -7.85
CA LEU A 43 17.38 11.57 -8.31
C LEU A 43 17.40 11.95 -9.80
N ASN A 44 16.55 11.31 -10.60
CA ASN A 44 16.39 11.66 -12.01
C ASN A 44 15.86 13.08 -12.23
N LEU A 45 14.98 13.59 -11.35
CA LEU A 45 14.48 14.96 -11.40
C LEU A 45 15.55 16.00 -10.99
N GLN A 46 16.61 15.57 -10.31
CA GLN A 46 17.71 16.43 -9.90
C GLN A 46 18.90 16.41 -10.88
N ALA A 47 18.77 15.73 -12.02
CA ALA A 47 19.84 15.63 -13.01
C ALA A 47 20.35 17.02 -13.43
N GLY A 48 21.68 17.18 -13.45
CA GLY A 48 22.35 18.44 -13.77
C GLY A 48 22.55 19.40 -12.58
N LYS A 49 21.99 19.11 -11.40
CA LYS A 49 22.24 19.90 -10.18
C LYS A 49 23.45 19.37 -9.40
N PRO A 50 24.23 20.24 -8.72
CA PRO A 50 25.16 19.83 -7.68
C PRO A 50 24.45 19.18 -6.47
N LEU A 51 25.11 18.25 -5.78
CA LEU A 51 24.52 17.57 -4.62
C LEU A 51 24.07 18.53 -3.51
N LYS A 52 24.86 19.57 -3.20
CA LYS A 52 24.51 20.59 -2.19
C LYS A 52 23.20 21.33 -2.50
N GLU A 53 22.88 21.54 -3.77
CA GLU A 53 21.63 22.18 -4.17
C GLU A 53 20.45 21.21 -4.02
N ALA A 54 20.66 19.94 -4.37
CA ALA A 54 19.66 18.90 -4.24
C ALA A 54 19.42 18.44 -2.78
N MET A 55 20.32 18.75 -1.83
CA MET A 55 20.19 18.31 -0.43
C MET A 55 18.93 18.82 0.27
N LYS A 56 18.57 20.09 0.06
CA LYS A 56 17.34 20.65 0.66
C LYS A 56 16.08 20.00 0.08
N ASP A 57 16.11 19.77 -1.23
CA ASP A 57 15.04 19.07 -1.95
C ASP A 57 14.92 17.61 -1.49
N TYR A 58 16.04 16.95 -1.19
CA TYR A 58 16.05 15.59 -0.62
C TYR A 58 15.42 15.58 0.77
N GLY A 59 15.84 16.49 1.66
CA GLY A 59 15.31 16.54 3.02
C GLY A 59 13.80 16.76 3.04
N SER A 60 13.28 17.54 2.10
CA SER A 60 11.83 17.77 1.94
C SER A 60 11.14 16.56 1.30
N ALA A 61 11.74 15.94 0.29
CA ALA A 61 11.16 14.78 -0.39
C ALA A 61 11.21 13.49 0.45
N ALA A 62 12.21 13.35 1.31
CA ALA A 62 12.37 12.22 2.24
C ALA A 62 11.57 12.42 3.54
N GLU A 63 10.91 13.57 3.71
CA GLU A 63 10.02 13.82 4.83
C GLU A 63 8.81 12.89 4.73
N ARG A 64 8.64 12.03 5.73
CA ARG A 64 7.46 11.19 5.86
C ARG A 64 6.43 11.96 6.64
N LYS A 65 5.39 12.41 5.94
CA LYS A 65 4.20 12.97 6.58
C LYS A 65 3.36 11.85 7.17
N ASN A 66 2.73 12.13 8.30
CA ASN A 66 1.71 11.23 8.84
C ASN A 66 0.42 11.32 8.00
N MET A 67 -0.52 10.41 8.23
CA MET A 67 -1.77 10.37 7.46
C MET A 67 -2.60 11.65 7.61
N GLU A 68 -2.67 12.21 8.81
CA GLU A 68 -3.44 13.44 9.10
C GLU A 68 -2.92 14.63 8.30
N GLU A 69 -1.60 14.83 8.30
CA GLU A 69 -0.92 15.87 7.53
C GLU A 69 -1.19 15.70 6.02
N LEU A 70 -1.12 14.47 5.51
CA LEU A 70 -1.38 14.19 4.10
C LEU A 70 -2.82 14.50 3.73
N LEU A 71 -3.81 14.04 4.50
CA LEU A 71 -5.22 14.25 4.21
C LEU A 71 -5.68 15.72 4.35
N SER A 72 -4.86 16.56 4.98
CA SER A 72 -5.06 18.02 5.04
C SER A 72 -4.68 18.76 3.76
N GLU A 73 -3.96 18.12 2.84
CA GLU A 73 -3.54 18.75 1.57
C GLU A 73 -4.74 18.96 0.62
N ASP A 74 -4.76 20.10 -0.08
CA ASP A 74 -5.85 20.48 -1.01
C ASP A 74 -6.20 19.42 -2.04
N ARG A 75 -5.22 18.61 -2.47
CA ARG A 75 -5.42 17.52 -3.43
C ARG A 75 -6.37 16.42 -2.92
N PHE A 76 -6.60 16.34 -1.61
CA PHE A 76 -7.54 15.40 -0.98
C PHE A 76 -8.86 16.04 -0.56
N SER A 77 -9.14 17.26 -1.03
CA SER A 77 -10.47 17.91 -0.90
C SER A 77 -11.62 17.11 -1.53
N ILE A 78 -11.31 16.14 -2.40
CA ILE A 78 -12.28 15.22 -2.99
C ILE A 78 -12.85 14.20 -1.98
N LEU A 79 -12.20 14.00 -0.83
CA LEU A 79 -12.67 13.09 0.21
C LEU A 79 -13.71 13.76 1.09
N SER A 80 -14.78 13.02 1.41
CA SER A 80 -15.69 13.44 2.46
C SER A 80 -15.03 13.34 3.84
N GLU A 81 -15.57 14.04 4.83
CA GLU A 81 -15.10 13.93 6.22
C GLU A 81 -15.24 12.49 6.76
N GLY A 82 -16.27 11.75 6.32
CA GLY A 82 -16.44 10.33 6.65
C GLY A 82 -15.34 9.45 6.06
N ASP A 83 -14.94 9.70 4.81
CA ASP A 83 -13.85 8.95 4.17
C ASP A 83 -12.50 9.24 4.85
N LYS A 84 -12.23 10.51 5.18
CA LYS A 84 -11.02 10.88 5.92
C LYS A 84 -11.00 10.20 7.29
N ALA A 85 -12.11 10.26 8.03
CA ALA A 85 -12.23 9.60 9.33
C ALA A 85 -11.99 8.09 9.23
N PHE A 86 -12.52 7.43 8.19
CA PHE A 86 -12.25 6.02 7.94
C PHE A 86 -10.76 5.76 7.65
N ILE A 87 -10.12 6.55 6.78
CA ILE A 87 -8.72 6.36 6.42
C ILE A 87 -7.82 6.50 7.67
N LEU A 88 -8.07 7.51 8.51
CA LEU A 88 -7.34 7.73 9.75
C LEU A 88 -7.52 6.57 10.73
N ASP A 89 -8.76 6.14 10.96
CA ASP A 89 -9.08 5.04 11.86
C ASP A 89 -8.47 3.72 11.39
N PHE A 90 -8.49 3.46 10.08
CA PHE A 90 -7.86 2.28 9.49
C PHE A 90 -6.34 2.32 9.58
N ASP A 91 -5.71 3.48 9.31
CA ASP A 91 -4.26 3.69 9.43
C ASP A 91 -3.78 3.41 10.87
N GLU A 92 -4.44 3.98 11.87
CA GLU A 92 -4.08 3.76 13.28
C GLU A 92 -4.17 2.27 13.65
N LYS A 93 -5.26 1.59 13.28
CA LYS A 93 -5.48 0.18 13.61
C LYS A 93 -4.49 -0.73 12.88
N ILE A 94 -4.20 -0.48 11.60
CA ILE A 94 -3.31 -1.35 10.82
C ILE A 94 -1.83 -1.16 11.19
N GLN A 95 -1.45 0.03 11.67
CA GLN A 95 -0.13 0.28 12.26
C GLN A 95 0.13 -0.58 13.51
N LYS A 96 -0.86 -0.69 14.41
CA LYS A 96 -0.79 -1.60 15.57
C LYS A 96 -0.62 -3.06 15.16
N PHE A 97 -1.08 -3.42 13.96
CA PHE A 97 -0.93 -4.74 13.35
C PHE A 97 0.43 -4.95 12.64
N GLY A 98 1.30 -3.93 12.64
CA GLY A 98 2.65 -3.96 12.09
C GLY A 98 2.69 -3.77 10.57
N TYR A 99 1.82 -2.91 10.05
CA TYR A 99 1.80 -2.51 8.64
C TYR A 99 1.67 -0.99 8.55
N ASP A 100 2.27 -0.40 7.54
CA ASP A 100 2.30 1.06 7.36
C ASP A 100 2.18 1.38 5.86
N PHE A 101 1.66 2.56 5.56
CA PHE A 101 1.63 3.13 4.22
C PHE A 101 2.96 3.75 3.81
N GLY A 102 3.87 3.97 4.77
CA GLY A 102 5.25 4.38 4.52
C GLY A 102 5.38 5.87 4.20
N GLY A 103 4.40 6.71 4.57
CA GLY A 103 4.50 8.16 4.48
C GLY A 103 4.25 8.78 3.10
N GLY A 104 3.65 8.04 2.17
CA GLY A 104 3.31 8.55 0.83
C GLY A 104 2.00 8.02 0.27
N ILE A 105 1.25 8.90 -0.40
CA ILE A 105 0.05 8.55 -1.18
C ILE A 105 0.38 8.73 -2.67
N GLY A 106 0.33 7.63 -3.41
CA GLY A 106 0.68 7.57 -4.83
C GLY A 106 -0.53 7.74 -5.75
N GLU A 107 -0.30 7.58 -7.05
CA GLU A 107 -1.35 7.56 -8.07
C GLU A 107 -2.21 6.30 -7.97
N GLY A 108 -3.53 6.43 -8.15
CA GLY A 108 -4.46 5.30 -8.07
C GLY A 108 -4.62 4.50 -9.37
N HIS A 109 -4.03 4.96 -10.47
CA HIS A 109 -4.14 4.36 -11.80
C HIS A 109 -5.61 4.05 -12.18
N CYS A 110 -5.90 2.90 -12.78
CA CYS A 110 -7.25 2.53 -13.26
C CYS A 110 -8.33 2.42 -12.17
N TRP A 111 -7.97 2.60 -10.90
CA TRP A 111 -8.86 2.37 -9.74
C TRP A 111 -9.18 3.64 -8.94
N GLY A 112 -8.53 4.75 -9.25
CA GLY A 112 -8.78 6.03 -8.59
C GLY A 112 -7.72 7.07 -8.90
N LYS A 113 -7.94 8.28 -8.41
CA LYS A 113 -6.99 9.38 -8.55
C LYS A 113 -5.75 9.14 -7.69
N TYR A 114 -5.95 8.65 -6.47
CA TYR A 114 -4.87 8.37 -5.53
C TYR A 114 -4.98 6.97 -4.92
N MET A 115 -3.88 6.46 -4.38
CA MET A 115 -3.81 5.17 -3.71
C MET A 115 -2.88 5.20 -2.50
N ILE A 116 -3.37 4.62 -1.41
CA ILE A 116 -2.63 4.32 -0.18
C ILE A 116 -2.28 2.82 -0.20
N ILE A 117 -1.02 2.45 0.04
CA ILE A 117 -0.56 1.04 0.01
C ILE A 117 -0.02 0.64 1.37
N TYR A 118 -0.72 -0.24 2.08
CA TYR A 118 -0.25 -0.76 3.37
C TYR A 118 0.59 -2.02 3.21
N SER A 119 1.82 -1.96 3.70
CA SER A 119 2.80 -3.04 3.59
C SER A 119 3.49 -3.35 4.93
N LYS A 120 3.99 -4.58 5.07
CA LYS A 120 4.60 -5.04 6.33
C LYS A 120 5.82 -4.19 6.68
N THR A 121 5.87 -3.71 7.93
CA THR A 121 7.01 -2.97 8.47
C THR A 121 8.11 -3.89 8.99
N GLY A 122 9.34 -3.38 9.07
CA GLY A 122 10.48 -4.10 9.68
C GLY A 122 11.00 -5.31 8.90
N VAL A 123 10.60 -5.51 7.64
CA VAL A 123 11.00 -6.66 6.81
C VAL A 123 11.55 -6.22 5.45
N LYS A 124 12.48 -7.00 4.89
CA LYS A 124 13.06 -6.73 3.56
C LYS A 124 12.03 -6.89 2.43
N SER A 125 11.13 -7.86 2.55
CA SER A 125 10.07 -8.09 1.57
C SER A 125 8.77 -7.44 2.04
N LYS A 126 8.45 -6.28 1.45
CA LYS A 126 7.25 -5.50 1.79
C LYS A 126 6.00 -6.14 1.19
N LYS A 127 5.48 -7.15 1.88
CA LYS A 127 4.20 -7.76 1.50
C LYS A 127 3.07 -6.74 1.70
N VAL A 128 2.37 -6.41 0.62
CA VAL A 128 1.15 -5.59 0.63
C VAL A 128 -0.01 -6.43 1.12
N ILE A 129 -0.81 -5.89 2.04
CA ILE A 129 -2.01 -6.56 2.56
C ILE A 129 -3.30 -5.77 2.33
N ALA A 130 -3.19 -4.45 2.16
CA ALA A 130 -4.33 -3.58 1.93
C ALA A 130 -3.95 -2.42 1.01
N ARG A 131 -4.93 -1.93 0.26
CA ARG A 131 -4.87 -0.67 -0.48
C ARG A 131 -6.16 0.10 -0.26
N ILE A 132 -6.07 1.41 -0.19
CA ILE A 132 -7.23 2.29 -0.27
C ILE A 132 -7.09 3.09 -1.56
N TYR A 133 -8.07 2.97 -2.45
CA TYR A 133 -8.17 3.79 -3.65
C TYR A 133 -9.09 4.98 -3.36
N ILE A 134 -8.62 6.18 -3.69
CA ILE A 134 -9.35 7.44 -3.54
C ILE A 134 -9.88 7.85 -4.90
N ARG A 135 -11.20 8.01 -5.01
CA ARG A 135 -11.93 8.32 -6.25
C ARG A 135 -12.74 9.60 -6.05
N GLU A 136 -13.38 10.09 -7.11
CA GLU A 136 -14.24 11.28 -7.03
C GLU A 136 -15.57 11.00 -6.31
N ASP A 137 -16.01 9.74 -6.31
CA ASP A 137 -17.29 9.26 -5.78
C ASP A 137 -17.15 8.49 -4.46
N GLY A 138 -15.98 8.57 -3.80
CA GLY A 138 -15.70 7.91 -2.52
C GLY A 138 -14.41 7.11 -2.53
N ILE A 139 -14.31 6.11 -1.65
CA ILE A 139 -13.10 5.28 -1.50
C ILE A 139 -13.42 3.78 -1.63
N ILE A 140 -12.40 3.02 -2.02
CA ILE A 140 -12.47 1.55 -2.07
C ILE A 140 -11.32 0.99 -1.22
N LEU A 141 -11.65 0.25 -0.18
CA LEU A 141 -10.67 -0.58 0.53
C LEU A 141 -10.55 -1.91 -0.20
N ARG A 142 -9.34 -2.29 -0.59
CA ARG A 142 -9.05 -3.61 -1.15
C ARG A 142 -8.10 -4.38 -0.26
N LEU A 143 -8.49 -5.60 0.10
CA LEU A 143 -7.67 -6.49 0.92
C LEU A 143 -7.04 -7.61 0.07
N PHE A 144 -5.76 -7.86 0.27
CA PHE A 144 -5.04 -8.91 -0.47
C PHE A 144 -5.12 -10.22 0.31
N LEU A 145 -6.22 -10.96 0.13
CA LEU A 145 -6.48 -12.21 0.86
C LEU A 145 -6.13 -13.44 0.02
N ASN A 146 -5.54 -14.47 0.67
CA ASN A 146 -5.08 -15.69 0.02
C ASN A 146 -5.42 -16.91 0.87
N GLY A 147 -5.61 -18.07 0.23
CA GLY A 147 -5.92 -19.31 0.97
C GLY A 147 -7.33 -19.33 1.55
N ILE A 148 -8.31 -18.77 0.84
CA ILE A 148 -9.68 -18.52 1.33
C ILE A 148 -10.32 -19.76 2.00
N ASN A 149 -10.15 -20.96 1.43
CA ASN A 149 -10.69 -22.20 2.01
C ASN A 149 -10.25 -22.46 3.45
N LYS A 150 -9.06 -21.99 3.87
CA LYS A 150 -8.55 -22.16 5.23
C LYS A 150 -9.33 -21.34 6.26
N HIS A 151 -10.00 -20.29 5.80
CA HIS A 151 -10.71 -19.30 6.59
C HIS A 151 -12.23 -19.34 6.34
N ALA A 152 -12.72 -20.39 5.65
CA ALA A 152 -14.13 -20.50 5.25
C ALA A 152 -15.07 -20.40 6.46
N ALA A 153 -14.80 -21.14 7.53
CA ALA A 153 -15.62 -21.10 8.75
C ALA A 153 -15.73 -19.69 9.36
N TYR A 154 -14.64 -18.91 9.35
CA TYR A 154 -14.67 -17.53 9.82
C TYR A 154 -15.54 -16.66 8.90
N ILE A 155 -15.31 -16.75 7.58
CA ILE A 155 -16.00 -15.93 6.57
C ILE A 155 -17.51 -16.23 6.54
N GLU A 156 -17.90 -17.50 6.67
CA GLU A 156 -19.30 -17.94 6.64
C GLU A 156 -20.12 -17.39 7.82
N ASN A 157 -19.45 -17.14 8.95
CA ASN A 157 -20.03 -16.58 10.17
C ASN A 157 -19.78 -15.06 10.31
N ALA A 158 -19.06 -14.44 9.37
CA ALA A 158 -18.77 -13.01 9.42
C ALA A 158 -20.03 -12.16 9.10
N PRO A 159 -20.05 -10.88 9.52
CA PRO A 159 -21.12 -9.96 9.15
C PRO A 159 -21.36 -9.92 7.63
N LYS A 160 -22.60 -9.67 7.23
CA LYS A 160 -23.03 -9.70 5.83
C LYS A 160 -22.12 -8.91 4.88
N HIS A 161 -21.69 -7.71 5.28
CA HIS A 161 -20.84 -6.85 4.46
C HIS A 161 -19.41 -7.41 4.25
N ILE A 162 -18.93 -8.31 5.12
CA ILE A 162 -17.70 -9.07 4.91
C ILE A 162 -17.98 -10.25 3.98
N LYS A 163 -18.98 -11.06 4.32
CA LYS A 163 -19.32 -12.29 3.62
C LYS A 163 -19.67 -12.07 2.14
N ASP A 164 -20.45 -11.04 1.85
CA ASP A 164 -20.93 -10.71 0.49
C ASP A 164 -19.79 -10.50 -0.51
N VAL A 165 -18.64 -10.02 -0.05
CA VAL A 165 -17.47 -9.78 -0.91
C VAL A 165 -16.85 -11.11 -1.40
N PHE A 166 -17.10 -12.22 -0.70
CA PHE A 166 -16.64 -13.56 -1.09
C PHE A 166 -17.70 -14.32 -1.89
N VAL A 167 -18.98 -14.09 -1.66
CA VAL A 167 -20.07 -14.91 -2.24
C VAL A 167 -20.92 -14.18 -3.29
N GLY A 168 -20.82 -12.85 -3.40
CA GLY A 168 -21.49 -12.05 -4.42
C GLY A 168 -20.92 -12.31 -5.82
N THR A 169 -21.45 -11.63 -6.83
CA THR A 169 -20.99 -11.77 -8.24
C THR A 169 -19.86 -10.82 -8.62
N HIS A 170 -19.58 -9.81 -7.78
CA HIS A 170 -18.49 -8.87 -8.04
C HIS A 170 -17.14 -9.59 -8.12
N GLY A 171 -16.36 -9.27 -9.14
CA GLY A 171 -15.06 -9.89 -9.38
C GLY A 171 -15.10 -11.34 -9.85
N ASP A 172 -16.26 -11.88 -10.27
CA ASP A 172 -16.33 -13.18 -10.94
C ASP A 172 -15.37 -13.23 -12.15
N CYS A 173 -14.69 -14.36 -12.38
CA CYS A 173 -13.76 -14.45 -13.52
C CYS A 173 -14.54 -14.38 -14.84
N SER A 174 -14.43 -13.24 -15.51
CA SER A 174 -14.95 -13.00 -16.86
C SER A 174 -13.89 -13.23 -17.94
N CYS A 175 -12.75 -13.82 -17.57
CA CYS A 175 -11.66 -14.17 -18.47
C CYS A 175 -12.22 -14.86 -19.73
N ASN A 176 -12.25 -14.14 -20.86
CA ASN A 176 -12.84 -14.57 -22.14
C ASN A 176 -11.78 -14.52 -23.26
N PRO A 177 -11.49 -15.64 -23.96
CA PRO A 177 -11.97 -16.99 -23.62
C PRO A 177 -11.49 -17.41 -22.23
N LYS A 178 -12.25 -18.29 -21.56
CA LYS A 178 -11.84 -18.90 -20.29
C LYS A 178 -10.55 -19.67 -20.53
N GLN A 179 -9.43 -18.99 -20.34
CA GLN A 179 -8.13 -19.63 -20.37
C GLN A 179 -8.07 -20.56 -19.17
N GLU A 180 -7.95 -21.86 -19.42
CA GLU A 180 -7.84 -22.89 -18.37
C GLU A 180 -6.74 -22.55 -17.35
N ASN A 181 -5.68 -21.86 -17.79
CA ASN A 181 -4.52 -21.49 -16.98
C ASN A 181 -4.46 -20.02 -16.58
N CYS A 182 -5.61 -19.36 -16.39
CA CYS A 182 -5.64 -17.98 -15.91
C CYS A 182 -4.98 -17.87 -14.52
N ARG A 183 -3.73 -17.40 -14.46
CA ARG A 183 -2.93 -17.26 -13.23
C ARG A 183 -3.53 -16.27 -12.21
N ALA A 184 -4.40 -15.38 -12.67
CA ALA A 184 -5.11 -14.45 -11.80
C ALA A 184 -6.35 -15.08 -11.15
N ARG A 185 -6.83 -16.25 -11.62
CA ARG A 185 -8.05 -16.87 -11.10
C ARG A 185 -7.81 -17.41 -9.68
N LYS A 186 -8.69 -17.01 -8.76
CA LYS A 186 -8.80 -17.53 -7.40
C LYS A 186 -10.03 -18.42 -7.34
N THR A 187 -9.83 -19.67 -6.96
CA THR A 187 -10.92 -20.64 -6.76
C THR A 187 -11.01 -21.02 -5.29
N TYR A 188 -12.22 -21.03 -4.75
CA TYR A 188 -12.48 -21.45 -3.37
C TYR A 188 -13.92 -21.97 -3.24
N VAL A 189 -14.18 -22.67 -2.14
CA VAL A 189 -15.50 -23.17 -1.79
C VAL A 189 -16.01 -22.39 -0.57
N MET A 190 -17.24 -21.92 -0.65
CA MET A 190 -17.94 -21.27 0.46
C MET A 190 -19.37 -21.78 0.47
N GLU A 191 -19.90 -22.17 1.62
CA GLU A 191 -21.26 -22.71 1.77
C GLU A 191 -21.57 -23.86 0.80
N GLY A 192 -20.57 -24.71 0.53
CA GLY A 192 -20.68 -25.84 -0.40
C GLY A 192 -20.71 -25.45 -1.89
N LYS A 193 -20.58 -24.17 -2.24
CA LYS A 193 -20.54 -23.67 -3.63
C LYS A 193 -19.12 -23.30 -4.04
N GLN A 194 -18.73 -23.67 -5.25
CA GLN A 194 -17.46 -23.25 -5.85
C GLN A 194 -17.58 -21.84 -6.44
N PHE A 195 -16.65 -20.97 -6.07
CA PHE A 195 -16.51 -19.61 -6.58
C PHE A 195 -15.22 -19.45 -7.38
N GLU A 196 -15.29 -18.69 -8.48
CA GLU A 196 -14.14 -18.33 -9.31
C GLU A 196 -14.05 -16.81 -9.44
N LYS A 197 -12.99 -16.26 -8.86
CA LYS A 197 -12.78 -14.82 -8.71
C LYS A 197 -11.53 -14.35 -9.45
N CYS A 198 -11.58 -13.19 -10.10
CA CYS A 198 -10.43 -12.60 -10.76
C CYS A 198 -9.57 -11.83 -9.76
N GLY A 199 -8.36 -12.32 -9.50
CA GLY A 199 -7.43 -11.76 -8.51
C GLY A 199 -7.11 -10.28 -8.67
N GLY A 200 -7.38 -9.69 -9.84
CA GLY A 200 -7.21 -8.27 -10.14
C GLY A 200 -8.31 -7.35 -9.59
N VAL A 201 -9.50 -7.86 -9.25
CA VAL A 201 -10.74 -7.08 -8.99
C VAL A 201 -11.56 -7.64 -7.81
N VAL A 202 -10.90 -8.20 -6.80
CA VAL A 202 -11.54 -8.99 -5.74
C VAL A 202 -11.13 -8.56 -4.34
N PHE A 203 -12.02 -8.85 -3.39
CA PHE A 203 -11.92 -8.48 -1.98
C PHE A 203 -11.91 -6.95 -1.78
N GLU A 204 -12.84 -6.31 -2.49
CA GLU A 204 -13.04 -4.86 -2.52
C GLU A 204 -14.27 -4.49 -1.70
N PHE A 205 -14.09 -3.55 -0.78
CA PHE A 205 -15.10 -2.96 0.07
C PHE A 205 -15.32 -1.54 -0.42
N TRP A 206 -16.46 -1.33 -1.07
CA TRP A 206 -16.85 -0.05 -1.65
C TRP A 206 -17.49 0.82 -0.57
N ASN A 207 -17.07 2.09 -0.48
CA ASN A 207 -17.52 3.05 0.53
C ASN A 207 -17.44 2.44 1.96
N PRO A 208 -16.25 1.99 2.38
CA PRO A 208 -16.03 1.53 3.74
C PRO A 208 -16.29 2.68 4.73
N SER A 209 -16.68 2.34 5.94
CA SER A 209 -17.03 3.32 6.97
C SER A 209 -16.37 2.99 8.29
N VAL A 210 -16.25 3.99 9.17
CA VAL A 210 -15.62 3.86 10.49
C VAL A 210 -16.29 2.76 11.31
N GLU A 211 -17.62 2.63 11.23
CA GLU A 211 -18.40 1.64 11.97
C GLU A 211 -18.03 0.20 11.59
N LYS A 212 -17.57 -0.02 10.35
CA LYS A 212 -17.17 -1.33 9.83
C LYS A 212 -15.66 -1.55 9.90
N CYS A 213 -14.88 -0.54 10.30
CA CYS A 213 -13.43 -0.61 10.26
C CYS A 213 -12.88 -1.77 11.10
N GLN A 214 -13.48 -2.03 12.26
CA GLN A 214 -13.07 -3.13 13.14
C GLN A 214 -13.24 -4.50 12.46
N ASP A 215 -14.28 -4.70 11.67
CA ASP A 215 -14.52 -5.96 10.97
C ASP A 215 -13.46 -6.22 9.88
N TYR A 216 -12.98 -5.17 9.21
CA TYR A 216 -11.86 -5.29 8.25
C TYR A 216 -10.55 -5.69 8.95
N ILE A 217 -10.31 -5.15 10.15
CA ILE A 217 -9.12 -5.49 10.94
C ILE A 217 -9.20 -6.93 11.45
N HIS A 218 -10.34 -7.37 11.99
CA HIS A 218 -10.51 -8.77 12.39
C HIS A 218 -10.34 -9.74 11.21
N LEU A 219 -10.80 -9.38 10.02
CA LEU A 219 -10.55 -10.17 8.82
C LEU A 219 -9.05 -10.24 8.48
N LEU A 220 -8.31 -9.15 8.63
CA LEU A 220 -6.86 -9.16 8.46
C LEU A 220 -6.16 -10.00 9.53
N GLU A 221 -6.62 -9.97 10.78
CA GLU A 221 -6.11 -10.78 11.89
C GLU A 221 -6.24 -12.29 11.61
N GLU A 222 -7.40 -12.71 11.10
CA GLU A 222 -7.66 -14.10 10.72
C GLU A 222 -6.70 -14.58 9.62
N PHE A 223 -6.49 -13.76 8.58
CA PHE A 223 -5.63 -14.11 7.44
C PHE A 223 -4.13 -13.97 7.74
N TYR A 224 -3.77 -13.08 8.66
CA TYR A 224 -2.38 -12.69 8.94
C TYR A 224 -2.06 -12.69 10.43
N PRO A 225 -2.27 -13.80 11.15
CA PRO A 225 -2.10 -13.81 12.60
C PRO A 225 -0.69 -13.38 12.98
N VAL A 226 -0.60 -12.39 13.87
CA VAL A 226 0.68 -11.95 14.42
C VAL A 226 1.24 -13.11 15.22
N LYS A 227 2.35 -13.70 14.75
CA LYS A 227 3.04 -14.75 15.51
C LYS A 227 3.50 -14.14 16.83
N LYS A 228 2.94 -14.63 17.95
CA LYS A 228 3.46 -14.29 19.28
C LYS A 228 4.95 -14.72 19.32
N PRO A 229 5.85 -13.89 19.86
CA PRO A 229 7.23 -14.31 20.04
C PRO A 229 7.22 -15.59 20.87
N LYS A 230 7.95 -16.62 20.41
CA LYS A 230 8.21 -17.80 21.24
C LYS A 230 8.88 -17.26 22.51
N ARG A 231 8.23 -17.43 23.65
CA ARG A 231 8.90 -17.27 24.94
C ARG A 231 10.10 -18.21 24.91
N ALA A 232 11.29 -17.64 25.02
CA ALA A 232 12.53 -18.38 25.17
C ALA A 232 12.50 -19.16 26.50
#